data_AF-A0A1C5MDU6-F1
#
_entry.id   AF-A0A1C5MDU6-F1
#
_cell.length_a   1.000
_cell.length_b   1.000
_cell.length_c   1.000
_cell.angle_alpha   90.00
_cell.angle_beta   90.00
_cell.angle_gamma   90.00
#
_symmetry.space_group_name_H-M   'P 1'
#
loop_
_entity.id
_entity.type
_entity.pdbx_description
1 polymer ?
#
loop_
_entity_poly.entity_id
_entity_poly.type
_entity_poly.pdbx_seq_one_letter_code
_entity_poly.pdbx_strand_id
1 'polypeptide(L)'
;MSYFDISGATFDENLRKLETSDPAHADVFNALLGQLINNDVALKEAVTKFAASKNEQALFLLNLHKDGKKYGVHFDNYDVTPSSNGTRLFDAVGMAAAPSTNTVRAVNDFDGKGCFAYLEVNGSVDENGEFQVQYIKDIDNEFSRTKYDTWCLYLTQYVYRKFDSNGEDTVISDTRHSAEWLPEGGAIRPDGTIRPFVAIAKYMSGDNADGVASSISGVSPKNYSFQSSLTKFRAKGTQYCAETSQDSERMTRLMEIAFATRNSQSVMAGCNWWWTQTPATVQENDVERIIISKSAAKELVIGGTVSIGNASSLTSDSKPETDRGNTGLNAKANRVRITKIEDYDDNSSAVYVDNGGQKFSTASTTVSGVTCPTMLSTMPWNTGGCDDVLGSCGSPTSNTSGKEPYILFGVEMSSGFWEPKGNTVMKIENHVMRPYICYDCTKITTAGATTEDWIALGYVIPDNKGSWKYISKLGYSADDPEVRYPVEVNASSSNGYADGCYTEDLEKAGDGQREVLGSGYLGDGAIGGRRGARLDGGLGSVWWGDAARLSACGRCGRRAAA
;
A
#
# COMPACT_ATOMS: atom_id res chain seq x y z
N MET A 1 21.60 39.97 9.85
CA MET A 1 23.03 39.86 9.49
C MET A 1 23.85 40.71 10.45
N SER A 2 24.34 40.13 11.55
CA SER A 2 25.48 40.69 12.27
C SER A 2 26.70 39.89 11.82
N TYR A 3 27.53 40.49 10.98
CA TYR A 3 28.84 39.95 10.64
C TYR A 3 29.65 39.88 11.93
N PHE A 4 30.02 38.68 12.37
CA PHE A 4 31.14 38.54 13.30
C PHE A 4 32.39 38.93 12.50
N ASP A 5 32.90 40.13 12.76
CA ASP A 5 34.17 40.60 12.25
C ASP A 5 35.30 39.83 12.93
N ILE A 6 35.84 38.86 12.22
CA ILE A 6 37.00 38.04 12.62
C ILE A 6 38.35 38.72 12.32
N SER A 7 38.37 39.99 11.89
CA SER A 7 39.62 40.71 11.60
C SER A 7 40.28 41.37 12.82
N GLY A 8 39.71 41.20 14.01
CA GLY A 8 40.28 41.71 15.26
C GLY A 8 41.36 40.80 15.83
N ALA A 9 42.62 41.23 15.74
CA ALA A 9 43.82 40.58 16.31
C ALA A 9 43.67 40.14 17.78
N THR A 10 42.70 40.67 18.53
CA THR A 10 42.41 40.35 19.93
C THR A 10 41.85 38.93 20.14
N PHE A 11 41.15 38.34 19.17
CA PHE A 11 40.62 36.98 19.31
C PHE A 11 41.73 35.93 19.16
N ASP A 12 42.56 36.07 18.12
CA ASP A 12 43.73 35.22 17.88
C ASP A 12 44.78 35.34 19.00
N GLU A 13 44.92 36.54 19.59
CA GLU A 13 45.87 36.78 20.67
C GLU A 13 45.42 36.15 22.01
N ASN A 14 44.11 36.08 22.26
CA ASN A 14 43.57 35.36 23.42
C ASN A 14 43.61 33.82 23.23
N LEU A 15 43.42 33.34 22.00
CA LEU A 15 43.58 31.92 21.66
C LEU A 15 45.03 31.45 21.85
N ARG A 16 46.01 32.24 21.36
CA ARG A 16 47.45 31.96 21.57
C ARG A 16 47.87 32.01 23.04
N LYS A 17 47.23 32.84 23.87
CA LYS A 17 47.48 32.86 25.34
C LYS A 17 46.95 31.59 26.04
N LEU A 18 45.88 30.99 25.52
CA LEU A 18 45.34 29.73 26.05
C LEU A 18 46.22 28.53 25.66
N GLU A 19 46.69 28.48 24.41
CA GLU A 19 47.62 27.44 23.91
C GLU A 19 48.95 27.39 24.67
N THR A 20 49.40 28.54 25.20
CA THR A 20 50.72 28.66 25.86
C THR A 20 50.71 28.44 27.37
N SER A 21 49.54 28.42 28.03
CA SER A 21 49.44 28.36 29.49
C SER A 21 48.90 27.05 30.06
N ASP A 22 48.18 26.24 29.26
CA ASP A 22 47.72 24.91 29.68
C ASP A 22 47.52 23.95 28.48
N PRO A 23 48.58 23.22 28.07
CA PRO A 23 48.55 22.35 26.90
C PRO A 23 47.52 21.21 27.00
N ALA A 24 47.17 20.77 28.21
CA ALA A 24 46.22 19.67 28.41
C ALA A 24 44.76 20.11 28.20
N HIS A 25 44.45 21.39 28.42
CA HIS A 25 43.11 21.94 28.21
C HIS A 25 42.92 22.53 26.79
N ALA A 26 43.99 22.95 26.11
CA ALA A 26 43.92 23.50 24.75
C ALA A 26 43.28 22.52 23.75
N ASP A 27 43.61 21.24 23.82
CA ASP A 27 43.03 20.20 22.95
C ASP A 27 41.52 20.02 23.20
N VAL A 28 41.09 20.06 24.46
CA VAL A 28 39.67 19.94 24.84
C VAL A 28 38.87 21.16 24.37
N PHE A 29 39.42 22.37 24.51
CA PHE A 29 38.78 23.59 24.04
C PHE A 29 38.72 23.66 22.51
N ASN A 30 39.77 23.26 21.80
CA ASN A 30 39.77 23.18 20.34
C ASN A 30 38.75 22.15 19.82
N ALA A 31 38.61 21.00 20.50
CA ALA A 31 37.58 20.02 20.18
C ALA A 31 36.17 20.58 20.42
N LEU A 32 35.94 21.29 21.54
CA LEU A 32 34.65 21.93 21.85
C LEU A 32 34.30 23.04 20.84
N LEU A 33 35.27 23.87 20.47
CA LEU A 33 35.11 24.93 19.46
C LEU A 33 34.83 24.34 18.08
N GLY A 34 35.53 23.28 17.69
CA GLY A 34 35.26 22.54 16.45
C GLY A 34 33.83 21.96 16.43
N GLN A 35 33.37 21.40 17.55
CA GLN A 35 31.98 20.94 17.69
C GLN A 35 30.96 22.08 17.57
N LEU A 36 31.22 23.23 18.21
CA LEU A 36 30.34 24.40 18.13
C LEU A 36 30.24 24.95 16.70
N ILE A 37 31.35 25.01 15.97
CA ILE A 37 31.37 25.43 14.56
C ILE A 37 30.59 24.44 13.69
N ASN A 38 30.83 23.14 13.86
CA ASN A 38 30.10 22.12 13.10
C ASN A 38 28.59 22.17 13.38
N ASN A 39 28.20 22.40 14.64
CA ASN A 39 26.81 22.58 15.03
C ASN A 39 26.20 23.85 14.40
N ASP A 40 26.93 24.98 14.38
CA ASP A 40 26.48 26.22 13.74
C ASP A 40 26.32 26.07 12.22
N VAL A 41 27.25 25.38 11.54
CA VAL A 41 27.13 25.07 10.11
C VAL A 41 25.91 24.19 9.84
N ALA A 42 25.73 23.10 10.59
CA ALA A 42 24.58 22.22 10.45
C ALA A 42 23.24 22.95 10.73
N LEU A 43 23.22 23.83 11.73
CA LEU A 43 22.05 24.67 12.03
C LEU A 43 21.77 25.68 10.92
N LYS A 44 22.79 26.32 10.34
CA LYS A 44 22.63 27.23 9.20
C LYS A 44 22.11 26.52 7.96
N GLU A 45 22.63 25.33 7.65
CA GLU A 45 22.15 24.50 6.54
C GLU A 45 20.68 24.09 6.76
N ALA A 46 20.32 23.65 7.96
CA ALA A 46 18.95 23.34 8.32
C ALA A 46 18.05 24.57 8.17
N VAL A 47 18.40 25.72 8.77
CA VAL A 47 17.63 26.98 8.65
C VAL A 47 17.44 27.39 7.18
N THR A 48 18.49 27.27 6.36
CA THR A 48 18.40 27.59 4.92
C THR A 48 17.44 26.65 4.18
N LYS A 49 17.48 25.35 4.49
CA LYS A 49 16.56 24.37 3.89
C LYS A 49 15.12 24.53 4.34
N PHE A 50 14.90 24.89 5.61
CA PHE A 50 13.57 25.19 6.15
C PHE A 50 12.99 26.53 5.67
N ALA A 51 13.80 27.38 5.02
CA ALA A 51 13.35 28.56 4.29
C ALA A 51 13.06 28.29 2.80
N ALA A 52 13.37 27.08 2.30
CA ALA A 52 13.19 26.68 0.91
C ALA A 52 11.76 26.16 0.63
N SER A 53 11.48 25.70 -0.59
CA SER A 53 10.18 25.13 -0.94
C SER A 53 9.87 23.86 -0.12
N LYS A 54 8.58 23.51 0.01
CA LYS A 54 8.17 22.31 0.76
C LYS A 54 8.77 21.01 0.19
N ASN A 55 8.95 20.93 -1.12
CA ASN A 55 9.63 19.81 -1.76
C ASN A 55 11.11 19.72 -1.36
N GLU A 56 11.80 20.85 -1.26
CA GLU A 56 13.21 20.89 -0.83
C GLU A 56 13.36 20.55 0.66
N GLN A 57 12.40 20.96 1.49
CA GLN A 57 12.33 20.57 2.90
C GLN A 57 12.13 19.06 3.04
N ALA A 58 11.16 18.48 2.33
CA ALA A 58 10.90 17.05 2.34
C ALA A 58 12.11 16.25 1.83
N LEU A 59 12.72 16.67 0.73
CA LEU A 59 13.92 16.03 0.20
C LEU A 59 15.11 16.13 1.18
N PHE A 60 15.28 17.26 1.85
CA PHE A 60 16.30 17.40 2.89
C PHE A 60 16.09 16.37 4.02
N LEU A 61 14.86 16.27 4.54
CA LEU A 61 14.52 15.30 5.59
C LEU A 61 14.73 13.85 5.15
N LEU A 62 14.34 13.50 3.92
CA LEU A 62 14.60 12.17 3.36
C LEU A 62 16.10 11.88 3.28
N ASN A 63 16.90 12.86 2.86
CA ASN A 63 18.35 12.68 2.74
C ASN A 63 19.05 12.48 4.09
N LEU A 64 18.45 12.86 5.22
CA LEU A 64 18.97 12.52 6.55
C LEU A 64 18.96 11.01 6.82
N HIS A 65 18.11 10.26 6.12
CA HIS A 65 18.03 8.80 6.20
C HIS A 65 18.90 8.09 5.15
N LYS A 66 19.50 8.82 4.23
CA LYS A 66 20.33 8.26 3.16
C LYS A 66 21.56 7.57 3.76
N ASP A 67 21.84 6.35 3.32
CA ASP A 67 22.98 5.58 3.83
C ASP A 67 23.86 4.96 2.73
N GLY A 68 23.42 4.97 1.46
CA GLY A 68 24.15 4.41 0.33
C GLY A 68 24.36 2.89 0.39
N LYS A 69 23.70 2.21 1.33
CA LYS A 69 23.86 0.78 1.57
C LYS A 69 23.09 -0.05 0.55
N LYS A 70 23.45 -1.33 0.47
CA LYS A 70 22.84 -2.30 -0.44
C LYS A 70 22.01 -3.27 0.38
N TYR A 71 20.70 -3.22 0.22
CA TYR A 71 19.79 -4.15 0.89
C TYR A 71 19.24 -5.12 -0.15
N GLY A 72 19.40 -6.42 0.06
CA GLY A 72 18.94 -7.41 -0.92
C GLY A 72 18.46 -8.72 -0.34
N VAL A 73 17.87 -9.52 -1.22
CA VAL A 73 17.39 -10.87 -0.93
C VAL A 73 17.60 -11.76 -2.16
N HIS A 74 17.98 -13.01 -1.89
CA HIS A 74 18.03 -14.10 -2.86
C HIS A 74 16.84 -15.04 -2.64
N PHE A 75 16.20 -15.45 -3.71
CA PHE A 75 15.26 -16.58 -3.70
C PHE A 75 15.73 -17.62 -4.71
N ASP A 76 15.86 -18.87 -4.25
CA ASP A 76 16.20 -19.99 -5.12
C ASP A 76 15.14 -20.14 -6.24
N ASN A 77 15.57 -20.70 -7.37
CA ASN A 77 14.63 -21.14 -8.40
C ASN A 77 13.66 -22.19 -7.83
N TYR A 78 12.38 -22.08 -8.20
CA TYR A 78 11.33 -22.96 -7.67
C TYR A 78 11.63 -24.45 -7.87
N ASP A 79 12.18 -24.82 -9.02
CA ASP A 79 12.53 -26.20 -9.37
C ASP A 79 13.74 -26.74 -8.56
N VAL A 80 14.54 -25.86 -7.96
CA VAL A 80 15.65 -26.20 -7.06
C VAL A 80 15.12 -26.30 -5.63
N THR A 81 14.47 -25.23 -5.17
CA THR A 81 13.85 -25.16 -3.85
C THR A 81 12.47 -24.49 -4.00
N PRO A 82 11.37 -25.18 -3.69
CA PRO A 82 10.04 -24.58 -3.78
C PRO A 82 9.74 -23.60 -2.62
N SER A 83 10.72 -23.23 -1.79
CA SER A 83 10.55 -22.43 -0.58
C SER A 83 10.11 -20.99 -0.90
N SER A 84 9.24 -20.44 -0.06
CA SER A 84 8.93 -19.01 -0.07
C SER A 84 9.97 -18.16 0.66
N ASN A 85 10.78 -18.78 1.54
CA ASN A 85 11.81 -18.09 2.29
C ASN A 85 13.01 -17.77 1.41
N GLY A 86 13.54 -16.56 1.56
CA GLY A 86 14.73 -16.08 0.90
C GLY A 86 15.91 -15.93 1.85
N THR A 87 17.08 -15.69 1.28
CA THR A 87 18.32 -15.41 2.01
C THR A 87 18.67 -13.94 1.85
N ARG A 88 18.77 -13.19 2.95
CA ARG A 88 19.18 -11.78 2.90
C ARG A 88 20.61 -11.64 2.35
N LEU A 89 20.84 -10.57 1.60
CA LEU A 89 22.11 -10.25 0.95
C LEU A 89 22.64 -8.89 1.43
N PHE A 90 23.97 -8.71 1.34
CA PHE A 90 24.65 -7.43 1.60
C PHE A 90 24.33 -6.86 3.00
N ASP A 91 23.98 -5.58 3.10
CA ASP A 91 23.70 -4.89 4.36
C ASP A 91 22.42 -5.39 5.04
N ALA A 92 21.60 -6.19 4.36
CA ALA A 92 20.44 -6.85 4.96
C ALA A 92 20.81 -8.09 5.80
N VAL A 93 22.03 -8.63 5.65
CA VAL A 93 22.49 -9.80 6.42
C VAL A 93 22.53 -9.46 7.91
N GLY A 94 21.90 -10.31 8.72
CA GLY A 94 21.88 -10.16 10.18
C GLY A 94 20.86 -9.17 10.72
N MET A 95 20.15 -8.42 9.86
CA MET A 95 19.07 -7.54 10.30
C MET A 95 17.84 -8.33 10.76
N ALA A 96 17.05 -7.77 11.67
CA ALA A 96 15.76 -8.31 12.09
C ALA A 96 14.59 -7.46 11.54
N ALA A 97 13.47 -8.11 11.21
CA ALA A 97 12.24 -7.44 10.83
C ALA A 97 11.05 -8.22 11.40
N ALA A 98 10.28 -7.58 12.27
CA ALA A 98 9.06 -8.13 12.83
C ALA A 98 7.94 -7.08 12.78
N PRO A 99 6.70 -7.49 12.48
CA PRO A 99 5.57 -6.56 12.40
C PRO A 99 5.08 -6.17 13.81
N SER A 100 4.69 -4.90 13.96
CA SER A 100 4.18 -4.31 15.20
C SER A 100 2.66 -4.49 15.33
N THR A 101 2.12 -4.04 16.46
CA THR A 101 0.68 -3.81 16.67
C THR A 101 0.42 -2.42 17.27
N ASN A 102 -0.83 -2.09 17.54
CA ASN A 102 -1.20 -0.86 18.26
C ASN A 102 -0.65 -0.80 19.70
N THR A 103 -0.29 -1.95 20.28
CA THR A 103 0.15 -2.06 21.68
C THR A 103 1.60 -2.53 21.82
N VAL A 104 2.18 -3.11 20.78
CA VAL A 104 3.54 -3.65 20.81
C VAL A 104 4.32 -3.12 19.60
N ARG A 105 5.36 -2.32 19.86
CA ARG A 105 6.37 -1.99 18.85
C ARG A 105 7.38 -3.12 18.76
N ALA A 106 7.39 -3.82 17.63
CA ALA A 106 8.35 -4.88 17.34
C ALA A 106 9.68 -4.29 16.83
N VAL A 107 10.73 -5.11 16.86
CA VAL A 107 12.04 -4.75 16.30
C VAL A 107 11.98 -4.86 14.77
N ASN A 108 12.30 -3.76 14.10
CA ASN A 108 12.51 -3.73 12.67
C ASN A 108 13.74 -2.87 12.37
N ASP A 109 14.87 -3.52 12.11
CA ASP A 109 16.15 -2.86 11.87
C ASP A 109 16.14 -2.04 10.56
N PHE A 110 15.17 -2.25 9.67
CA PHE A 110 15.02 -1.49 8.44
C PHE A 110 14.37 -0.10 8.67
N ASP A 111 13.75 0.12 9.83
CA ASP A 111 13.07 1.38 10.15
C ASP A 111 14.01 2.59 9.98
N GLY A 112 13.60 3.54 9.14
CA GLY A 112 14.32 4.80 8.95
C GLY A 112 15.67 4.67 8.23
N LYS A 113 15.92 3.58 7.51
CA LYS A 113 17.16 3.37 6.73
C LYS A 113 16.94 3.51 5.23
N GLY A 114 17.70 4.41 4.59
CA GLY A 114 17.78 4.53 3.12
C GLY A 114 16.42 4.42 2.43
N CYS A 115 16.27 3.40 1.58
CA CYS A 115 15.05 3.15 0.80
C CYS A 115 13.81 2.73 1.61
N PHE A 116 13.96 2.37 2.89
CA PHE A 116 12.88 1.98 3.80
C PHE A 116 12.37 3.17 4.64
N ALA A 117 13.12 4.25 4.70
CA ALA A 117 12.68 5.49 5.34
C ALA A 117 11.60 6.17 4.50
N TYR A 118 10.60 6.73 5.18
CA TYR A 118 9.53 7.48 4.56
C TYR A 118 9.17 8.72 5.36
N LEU A 119 8.65 9.73 4.66
CA LEU A 119 7.99 10.88 5.25
C LEU A 119 6.51 10.85 4.92
N GLU A 120 5.68 11.04 5.93
CA GLU A 120 4.25 11.23 5.72
C GLU A 120 3.98 12.71 5.44
N VAL A 121 3.31 13.00 4.33
CA VAL A 121 3.04 14.35 3.86
C VAL A 121 1.61 14.50 3.34
N ASN A 122 1.09 15.72 3.38
CA ASN A 122 0.01 16.11 2.50
C ASN A 122 0.57 16.71 1.21
N GLY A 123 -0.08 16.44 0.08
CA GLY A 123 0.37 16.95 -1.20
C GLY A 123 -0.48 16.49 -2.38
N SER A 124 -0.07 16.92 -3.57
CA SER A 124 -0.79 16.66 -4.82
C SER A 124 0.15 16.69 -6.02
N VAL A 125 -0.22 16.02 -7.09
CA VAL A 125 0.46 16.12 -8.39
C VAL A 125 -0.01 17.36 -9.14
N ASP A 126 0.93 18.14 -9.67
CA ASP A 126 0.66 19.32 -10.50
C ASP A 126 0.35 18.94 -11.97
N GLU A 127 0.13 19.92 -12.84
CA GLU A 127 -0.18 19.70 -14.26
C GLU A 127 0.96 19.04 -15.07
N ASN A 128 2.20 19.12 -14.60
CA ASN A 128 3.37 18.54 -15.24
C ASN A 128 3.61 17.09 -14.82
N GLY A 129 2.86 16.59 -13.84
CA GLY A 129 3.07 15.26 -13.27
C GLY A 129 4.15 15.25 -12.20
N GLU A 130 4.48 16.41 -11.60
CA GLU A 130 5.40 16.50 -10.46
C GLU A 130 4.62 16.57 -9.15
N PHE A 131 5.10 15.82 -8.16
CA PHE A 131 4.48 15.82 -6.83
C PHE A 131 4.87 17.10 -6.08
N GLN A 132 3.87 17.79 -5.53
CA GLN A 132 4.02 19.02 -4.74
C GLN A 132 3.65 18.73 -3.29
N VAL A 133 4.61 18.91 -2.39
CA VAL A 133 4.42 18.79 -0.95
C VAL A 133 3.71 20.05 -0.45
N GLN A 134 2.63 19.84 0.31
CA GLN A 134 1.90 20.92 0.95
C GLN A 134 2.28 21.03 2.43
N TYR A 135 2.17 19.92 3.18
CA TYR A 135 2.44 19.87 4.61
C TYR A 135 3.21 18.60 4.97
N ILE A 136 4.14 18.70 5.91
CA ILE A 136 4.96 17.58 6.38
C ILE A 136 4.51 17.21 7.79
N LYS A 137 4.21 15.93 8.02
CA LYS A 137 3.82 15.42 9.34
C LYS A 137 4.90 15.74 10.38
N ASP A 138 4.47 16.11 11.58
CA ASP A 138 5.30 16.49 12.74
C ASP A 138 6.13 17.78 12.57
N ILE A 139 6.02 18.45 11.41
CA ILE A 139 6.67 19.75 11.12
C ILE A 139 5.62 20.84 10.96
N ASP A 140 4.58 20.58 10.18
CA ASP A 140 3.50 21.53 9.89
C ASP A 140 2.26 21.21 10.72
N ASN A 141 1.75 22.21 11.45
CA ASN A 141 0.56 22.05 12.29
C ASN A 141 -0.72 21.78 11.48
N GLU A 142 -0.71 22.17 10.21
CA GLU A 142 -1.81 22.01 9.25
C GLU A 142 -1.91 20.58 8.69
N PHE A 143 -0.88 19.76 8.87
CA PHE A 143 -0.89 18.38 8.41
C PHE A 143 -2.11 17.65 8.96
N SER A 144 -2.82 16.94 8.08
CA SER A 144 -4.02 16.21 8.44
C SER A 144 -4.24 14.99 7.56
N ARG A 145 -4.41 13.83 8.21
CA ARG A 145 -4.79 12.56 7.55
C ARG A 145 -6.22 12.56 7.03
N THR A 146 -7.09 13.43 7.53
CA THR A 146 -8.54 13.38 7.25
C THR A 146 -9.02 14.50 6.33
N LYS A 147 -8.24 15.57 6.18
CA LYS A 147 -8.62 16.74 5.36
C LYS A 147 -7.95 16.78 3.99
N TYR A 148 -6.70 16.33 3.89
CA TYR A 148 -5.89 16.45 2.69
C TYR A 148 -5.36 15.08 2.27
N ASP A 149 -5.10 14.91 0.97
CA ASP A 149 -4.50 13.69 0.45
C ASP A 149 -3.19 13.40 1.16
N THR A 150 -3.06 12.19 1.71
CA THR A 150 -1.91 11.76 2.51
C THR A 150 -1.07 10.77 1.72
N TRP A 151 0.23 11.05 1.67
CA TRP A 151 1.21 10.31 0.89
C TRP A 151 2.41 9.94 1.76
N CYS A 152 3.05 8.83 1.42
CA CYS A 152 4.36 8.48 1.92
C CYS A 152 5.38 8.80 0.82
N LEU A 153 6.31 9.72 1.12
CA LEU A 153 7.45 10.02 0.28
C LEU A 153 8.62 9.13 0.65
N TYR A 154 9.36 8.69 -0.36
CA TYR A 154 10.56 7.89 -0.16
C TYR A 154 11.67 8.33 -1.11
N LEU A 155 12.92 8.11 -0.70
CA LEU A 155 14.04 8.22 -1.63
C LEU A 155 13.86 7.27 -2.82
N THR A 156 14.30 7.74 -3.98
CA THR A 156 14.36 6.94 -5.19
C THR A 156 15.25 5.72 -5.00
N GLN A 157 14.71 4.56 -5.33
CA GLN A 157 15.42 3.28 -5.32
C GLN A 157 16.18 3.11 -6.63
N TYR A 158 17.45 2.77 -6.53
CA TYR A 158 18.20 2.11 -7.59
C TYR A 158 18.18 0.61 -7.34
N VAL A 159 17.77 -0.14 -8.35
CA VAL A 159 17.45 -1.56 -8.25
C VAL A 159 18.36 -2.34 -9.18
N TYR A 160 19.02 -3.33 -8.59
CA TYR A 160 19.77 -4.35 -9.31
C TYR A 160 19.03 -5.67 -9.21
N ARG A 161 18.88 -6.35 -10.35
CA ARG A 161 18.32 -7.69 -10.42
C ARG A 161 19.22 -8.61 -11.20
N LYS A 162 19.32 -9.84 -10.72
CA LYS A 162 20.04 -10.91 -11.39
C LYS A 162 19.19 -12.16 -11.39
N PHE A 163 19.08 -12.78 -12.56
CA PHE A 163 18.35 -14.03 -12.76
C PHE A 163 19.32 -15.04 -13.36
N ASP A 164 19.50 -16.17 -12.70
CA ASP A 164 20.32 -17.27 -13.21
C ASP A 164 19.74 -18.64 -12.81
N SER A 165 20.49 -19.72 -13.05
CA SER A 165 20.05 -21.08 -12.72
C SER A 165 19.92 -21.34 -11.23
N ASN A 166 20.51 -20.51 -10.36
CA ASN A 166 20.43 -20.65 -8.92
C ASN A 166 19.18 -19.94 -8.38
N GLY A 167 18.78 -18.81 -8.97
CA GLY A 167 17.58 -18.12 -8.55
C GLY A 167 17.54 -16.66 -8.99
N GLU A 168 16.89 -15.87 -8.16
CA GLU A 168 16.71 -14.43 -8.34
C GLU A 168 17.32 -13.65 -7.17
N ASP A 169 18.21 -12.72 -7.49
CA ASP A 169 18.65 -11.66 -6.59
C ASP A 169 17.87 -10.38 -6.89
N THR A 170 17.33 -9.75 -5.86
CA THR A 170 16.87 -8.36 -5.91
C THR A 170 17.60 -7.55 -4.85
N VAL A 171 18.22 -6.45 -5.26
CA VAL A 171 18.99 -5.55 -4.39
C VAL A 171 18.58 -4.10 -4.65
N ILE A 172 18.37 -3.33 -3.58
CA ILE A 172 18.00 -1.92 -3.63
C ILE A 172 19.01 -1.05 -2.87
N SER A 173 19.14 0.20 -3.30
CA SER A 173 19.99 1.23 -2.70
C SER A 173 19.43 2.62 -3.03
N ASP A 174 19.61 3.59 -2.14
CA ASP A 174 19.29 5.01 -2.40
C ASP A 174 20.36 5.72 -3.27
N THR A 175 21.39 4.97 -3.63
CA THR A 175 22.57 5.42 -4.39
C THR A 175 22.82 4.47 -5.55
N ARG A 176 23.05 5.02 -6.75
CA ARG A 176 23.39 4.25 -7.94
C ARG A 176 24.84 3.76 -7.86
N HIS A 177 25.05 2.46 -7.78
CA HIS A 177 26.38 1.86 -7.64
C HIS A 177 27.06 1.52 -8.97
N SER A 178 26.28 1.28 -10.03
CA SER A 178 26.77 1.09 -11.40
C SER A 178 25.66 1.36 -12.43
N ALA A 179 25.99 1.29 -13.72
CA ALA A 179 25.00 1.47 -14.78
C ALA A 179 23.88 0.42 -14.75
N GLU A 180 24.17 -0.79 -14.26
CA GLU A 180 23.22 -1.92 -14.12
C GLU A 180 22.16 -1.70 -13.04
N TRP A 181 22.41 -0.76 -12.12
CA TRP A 181 21.45 -0.37 -11.09
C TRP A 181 20.50 0.66 -11.71
N LEU A 182 19.32 0.19 -12.09
CA LEU A 182 18.32 1.00 -12.77
C LEU A 182 17.48 1.75 -11.73
N PRO A 183 17.16 3.04 -11.94
CA PRO A 183 16.18 3.71 -11.09
C PRO A 183 14.84 2.99 -11.19
N GLU A 184 14.08 2.99 -10.09
CA GLU A 184 12.71 2.49 -10.11
C GLU A 184 11.85 3.27 -11.12
N GLY A 185 10.93 2.58 -11.76
CA GLY A 185 10.13 3.10 -12.87
C GLY A 185 9.28 4.30 -12.46
N GLY A 186 8.71 4.28 -11.26
CA GLY A 186 7.95 5.41 -10.70
C GLY A 186 8.75 6.71 -10.54
N ALA A 187 10.08 6.62 -10.48
CA ALA A 187 10.96 7.78 -10.36
C ALA A 187 11.39 8.36 -11.72
N ILE A 188 11.14 7.67 -12.83
CA ILE A 188 11.59 8.11 -14.16
C ILE A 188 10.57 9.08 -14.73
N ARG A 189 10.97 10.31 -15.02
CA ARG A 189 10.13 11.30 -15.72
C ARG A 189 9.95 10.94 -17.19
N PRO A 190 8.93 11.47 -17.88
CA PRO A 190 8.75 11.26 -19.32
C PRO A 190 9.96 11.66 -20.17
N ASP A 191 10.75 12.64 -19.73
CA ASP A 191 11.98 13.08 -20.39
C ASP A 191 13.22 12.22 -20.05
N GLY A 192 13.05 11.18 -19.23
CA GLY A 192 14.11 10.28 -18.78
C GLY A 192 14.92 10.79 -17.59
N THR A 193 14.68 12.01 -17.09
CA THR A 193 15.31 12.49 -15.85
C THR A 193 14.72 11.79 -14.63
N ILE A 194 15.44 11.81 -13.50
CA ILE A 194 15.07 11.04 -12.31
C ILE A 194 14.52 11.96 -11.23
N ARG A 195 13.36 11.60 -10.69
CA ARG A 195 12.77 12.25 -9.51
C ARG A 195 13.63 11.93 -8.29
N PRO A 196 13.81 12.89 -7.37
CA PRO A 196 14.62 12.66 -6.17
C PRO A 196 13.88 11.82 -5.12
N PHE A 197 12.55 11.76 -5.19
CA PHE A 197 11.70 10.94 -4.35
C PHE A 197 10.48 10.45 -5.13
N VAL A 198 9.83 9.42 -4.60
CA VAL A 198 8.59 8.82 -5.11
C VAL A 198 7.50 8.95 -4.05
N ALA A 199 6.27 9.22 -4.47
CA ALA A 199 5.12 9.41 -3.59
C ALA A 199 4.11 8.26 -3.77
N ILE A 200 3.80 7.53 -2.70
CA ILE A 200 2.79 6.47 -2.68
C ILE A 200 1.64 6.91 -1.79
N ALA A 201 0.40 6.86 -2.29
CA ALA A 201 -0.77 7.25 -1.51
C ALA A 201 -0.91 6.32 -0.29
N LYS A 202 -1.10 6.90 0.90
CA LYS A 202 -1.09 6.14 2.15
C LYS A 202 -2.30 5.21 2.27
N TYR A 203 -3.47 5.66 1.81
CA TYR A 203 -4.73 4.94 1.92
C TYR A 203 -5.36 4.63 0.55
N MET A 204 -6.20 3.60 0.52
CA MET A 204 -7.16 3.38 -0.57
C MET A 204 -8.04 4.61 -0.77
N SER A 205 -8.53 4.81 -1.99
CA SER A 205 -9.30 6.02 -2.30
C SER A 205 -10.72 5.94 -1.77
N GLY A 206 -11.06 6.90 -0.90
CA GLY A 206 -12.42 7.24 -0.52
C GLY A 206 -12.80 8.63 -1.05
N ASP A 207 -14.06 9.02 -0.90
CA ASP A 207 -14.48 10.39 -1.20
C ASP A 207 -14.27 11.27 0.04
N ASN A 208 -13.69 12.47 -0.16
CA ASN A 208 -13.70 13.50 0.87
C ASN A 208 -15.09 14.14 1.03
N ALA A 209 -15.21 15.13 1.91
CA ALA A 209 -16.47 15.83 2.17
C ALA A 209 -17.09 16.49 0.92
N ASP A 210 -16.27 16.86 -0.07
CA ASP A 210 -16.69 17.46 -1.34
C ASP A 210 -17.00 16.42 -2.43
N GLY A 211 -16.94 15.12 -2.12
CA GLY A 211 -17.17 14.05 -3.10
C GLY A 211 -16.00 13.83 -4.06
N VAL A 212 -14.81 14.35 -3.75
CA VAL A 212 -13.59 14.19 -4.55
C VAL A 212 -12.82 12.98 -4.07
N ALA A 213 -12.38 12.14 -5.01
CA ALA A 213 -11.53 10.99 -4.72
C ALA A 213 -10.26 11.45 -4.00
N SER A 214 -9.98 10.86 -2.84
CA SER A 214 -8.92 11.31 -1.95
C SER A 214 -8.28 10.13 -1.22
N SER A 215 -7.00 10.27 -0.85
CA SER A 215 -6.29 9.34 0.03
C SER A 215 -6.30 9.92 1.44
N ILE A 216 -7.36 9.61 2.20
CA ILE A 216 -7.60 10.14 3.56
C ILE A 216 -8.00 9.02 4.51
N SER A 217 -7.74 9.21 5.79
CA SER A 217 -8.13 8.33 6.90
C SER A 217 -9.61 8.53 7.29
N GLY A 218 -10.23 7.48 7.82
CA GLY A 218 -11.56 7.53 8.43
C GLY A 218 -12.74 7.40 7.45
N VAL A 219 -12.50 7.02 6.20
CA VAL A 219 -13.56 6.88 5.18
C VAL A 219 -13.65 5.46 4.63
N SER A 220 -14.84 5.06 4.18
CA SER A 220 -14.96 3.83 3.38
C SER A 220 -14.35 4.08 2.00
N PRO A 221 -13.42 3.22 1.54
CA PRO A 221 -13.02 3.21 0.13
C PRO A 221 -14.24 3.05 -0.79
N LYS A 222 -14.16 3.67 -1.96
CA LYS A 222 -15.17 3.55 -3.01
C LYS A 222 -14.84 2.39 -3.93
N ASN A 223 -15.88 1.83 -4.54
CA ASN A 223 -15.72 0.68 -5.39
C ASN A 223 -15.24 1.11 -6.78
N TYR A 224 -14.15 0.54 -7.25
CA TYR A 224 -13.52 0.94 -8.50
C TYR A 224 -13.07 -0.25 -9.34
N SER A 225 -13.22 -0.09 -10.65
CA SER A 225 -12.55 -0.87 -11.69
C SER A 225 -11.44 -0.04 -12.31
N PHE A 226 -10.68 -0.63 -13.22
CA PHE A 226 -9.79 0.11 -14.12
C PHE A 226 -10.49 1.33 -14.77
N GLN A 227 -11.68 1.14 -15.37
CA GLN A 227 -12.40 2.21 -16.05
C GLN A 227 -12.91 3.29 -15.10
N SER A 228 -13.60 2.89 -14.03
CA SER A 228 -14.26 3.84 -13.14
C SER A 228 -13.26 4.62 -12.28
N SER A 229 -12.15 4.00 -11.87
CA SER A 229 -11.04 4.71 -11.21
C SER A 229 -10.43 5.78 -12.12
N LEU A 230 -10.14 5.46 -13.39
CA LEU A 230 -9.58 6.42 -14.35
C LEU A 230 -10.50 7.63 -14.51
N THR A 231 -11.80 7.42 -14.72
CA THR A 231 -12.78 8.51 -14.86
C THR A 231 -12.85 9.35 -13.59
N LYS A 232 -12.95 8.72 -12.41
CA LYS A 232 -13.09 9.44 -11.15
C LYS A 232 -11.83 10.22 -10.78
N PHE A 233 -10.65 9.62 -10.93
CA PHE A 233 -9.38 10.23 -10.52
C PHE A 233 -8.97 11.38 -11.46
N ARG A 234 -9.34 11.31 -12.74
CA ARG A 234 -9.13 12.42 -13.69
C ARG A 234 -9.89 13.70 -13.35
N ALA A 235 -10.91 13.63 -12.50
CA ALA A 235 -11.55 14.83 -11.97
C ALA A 235 -10.58 15.69 -11.12
N LYS A 236 -9.50 15.11 -10.58
CA LYS A 236 -8.42 15.85 -9.90
C LYS A 236 -7.38 16.42 -10.88
N GLY A 237 -7.27 15.84 -12.07
CA GLY A 237 -6.26 16.18 -13.07
C GLY A 237 -5.87 14.98 -13.93
N THR A 238 -5.40 15.23 -15.14
CA THR A 238 -5.01 14.18 -16.11
C THR A 238 -3.77 13.37 -15.69
N GLN A 239 -3.09 13.81 -14.64
CA GLN A 239 -1.88 13.19 -14.07
C GLN A 239 -2.17 12.07 -13.08
N TYR A 240 -3.44 11.80 -12.76
CA TYR A 240 -3.83 10.74 -11.84
C TYR A 240 -4.35 9.51 -12.58
N CYS A 241 -3.96 8.34 -12.08
CA CYS A 241 -4.57 7.04 -12.37
C CYS A 241 -4.64 6.20 -11.09
N ALA A 242 -5.18 4.99 -11.18
CA ALA A 242 -5.08 4.02 -10.10
C ALA A 242 -3.64 3.51 -9.93
N GLU A 243 -3.34 2.90 -8.78
CA GLU A 243 -2.06 2.27 -8.45
C GLU A 243 -1.44 1.59 -9.68
N THR A 244 -0.18 1.89 -9.94
CA THR A 244 0.55 1.34 -11.09
C THR A 244 1.24 0.03 -10.72
N SER A 245 1.64 -0.75 -11.73
CA SER A 245 2.54 -1.90 -11.52
C SER A 245 3.83 -1.48 -10.80
N GLN A 246 4.33 -0.27 -11.05
CA GLN A 246 5.51 0.31 -10.42
C GLN A 246 5.31 0.58 -8.92
N ASP A 247 4.18 1.22 -8.56
CA ASP A 247 3.82 1.47 -7.16
C ASP A 247 3.75 0.15 -6.37
N SER A 248 3.08 -0.85 -6.97
CA SER A 248 2.92 -2.17 -6.38
C SER A 248 4.26 -2.90 -6.26
N GLU A 249 5.10 -2.90 -7.30
CA GLU A 249 6.41 -3.57 -7.25
C GLU A 249 7.32 -2.95 -6.20
N ARG A 250 7.33 -1.61 -6.06
CA ARG A 250 8.11 -0.94 -5.02
C ARG A 250 7.78 -1.49 -3.64
N MET A 251 6.49 -1.50 -3.28
CA MET A 251 6.06 -1.96 -1.96
C MET A 251 6.35 -3.45 -1.78
N THR A 252 6.19 -4.26 -2.82
CA THR A 252 6.51 -5.69 -2.75
C THR A 252 8.00 -5.95 -2.57
N ARG A 253 8.89 -5.19 -3.22
CA ARG A 253 10.34 -5.28 -3.00
C ARG A 253 10.71 -4.99 -1.54
N LEU A 254 10.10 -3.96 -0.95
CA LEU A 254 10.34 -3.63 0.46
C LEU A 254 9.93 -4.79 1.39
N MET A 255 8.76 -5.40 1.13
CA MET A 255 8.28 -6.57 1.86
C MET A 255 9.25 -7.77 1.73
N GLU A 256 9.58 -8.15 0.49
CA GLU A 256 10.40 -9.33 0.19
C GLU A 256 11.82 -9.19 0.76
N ILE A 257 12.42 -7.99 0.74
CA ILE A 257 13.77 -7.75 1.29
C ILE A 257 13.75 -7.68 2.82
N ALA A 258 12.85 -6.89 3.40
CA ALA A 258 12.82 -6.70 4.84
C ALA A 258 12.53 -8.01 5.57
N PHE A 259 11.54 -8.78 5.10
CA PHE A 259 11.10 -10.01 5.76
C PHE A 259 11.68 -11.29 5.16
N ALA A 260 12.45 -11.19 4.08
CA ALA A 260 13.10 -12.32 3.42
C ALA A 260 12.13 -13.46 3.06
N THR A 261 10.94 -13.12 2.58
CA THR A 261 9.92 -14.10 2.17
C THR A 261 9.06 -13.57 1.03
N ARG A 262 8.66 -14.46 0.12
CA ARG A 262 7.63 -14.22 -0.90
C ARG A 262 6.22 -14.46 -0.38
N ASN A 263 6.07 -15.23 0.71
CA ASN A 263 4.78 -15.46 1.35
C ASN A 263 4.48 -14.30 2.31
N SER A 264 3.93 -13.20 1.79
CA SER A 264 3.63 -12.01 2.60
C SER A 264 2.68 -12.35 3.76
N GLN A 265 1.76 -13.28 3.52
CA GLN A 265 0.72 -13.66 4.46
C GLN A 265 1.28 -14.38 5.70
N SER A 266 2.47 -14.99 5.60
CA SER A 266 3.18 -15.58 6.74
C SER A 266 3.70 -14.55 7.75
N VAL A 267 3.75 -13.27 7.37
CA VAL A 267 4.24 -12.16 8.20
C VAL A 267 3.09 -11.22 8.54
N MET A 268 2.40 -10.73 7.51
CA MET A 268 1.24 -9.85 7.58
C MET A 268 0.19 -10.38 6.61
N ALA A 269 -0.81 -11.08 7.15
CA ALA A 269 -1.87 -11.74 6.40
C ALA A 269 -2.70 -10.76 5.56
N GLY A 270 -2.95 -9.56 6.09
CA GLY A 270 -3.94 -8.64 5.53
C GLY A 270 -5.36 -9.11 5.80
N CYS A 271 -6.34 -8.30 5.42
CA CYS A 271 -7.75 -8.67 5.52
C CYS A 271 -8.12 -9.55 4.31
N ASN A 272 -7.80 -10.84 4.39
CA ASN A 272 -8.06 -11.82 3.33
C ASN A 272 -8.97 -12.97 3.80
N TRP A 273 -9.26 -13.07 5.10
CA TRP A 273 -10.04 -14.15 5.71
C TRP A 273 -10.99 -13.61 6.79
N TRP A 274 -12.01 -12.85 6.37
CA TRP A 274 -12.96 -12.22 7.29
C TRP A 274 -14.40 -12.17 6.77
N TRP A 275 -15.05 -13.33 6.71
CA TRP A 275 -16.34 -13.52 6.04
C TRP A 275 -17.53 -13.71 6.99
N THR A 276 -17.48 -13.21 8.22
CA THR A 276 -18.60 -13.35 9.17
C THR A 276 -19.88 -12.65 8.68
N GLN A 277 -20.99 -13.39 8.72
CA GLN A 277 -22.33 -12.85 8.54
C GLN A 277 -23.25 -13.51 9.57
N THR A 278 -23.98 -12.72 10.35
CA THR A 278 -24.80 -13.24 11.46
C THR A 278 -26.08 -12.44 11.64
N PRO A 279 -27.20 -13.09 11.97
CA PRO A 279 -28.42 -12.38 12.34
C PRO A 279 -28.31 -11.78 13.75
N ALA A 280 -29.14 -10.76 14.01
CA ALA A 280 -29.42 -10.28 15.35
C ALA A 280 -30.08 -11.39 16.19
N THR A 281 -29.61 -11.59 17.42
CA THR A 281 -30.23 -12.52 18.39
C THR A 281 -31.31 -11.83 19.23
N VAL A 282 -31.19 -10.52 19.44
CA VAL A 282 -32.17 -9.69 20.15
C VAL A 282 -32.54 -8.49 19.28
N GLN A 283 -33.85 -8.22 19.22
CA GLN A 283 -34.38 -7.06 18.49
C GLN A 283 -34.51 -5.87 19.43
N GLU A 284 -33.95 -4.75 19.01
CA GLU A 284 -33.95 -3.47 19.71
C GLU A 284 -34.40 -2.36 18.73
N ASN A 285 -34.82 -1.22 19.27
CA ASN A 285 -35.20 -0.04 18.51
C ASN A 285 -34.45 1.17 19.05
N ASP A 286 -34.21 2.17 18.19
CA ASP A 286 -33.53 3.41 18.57
C ASP A 286 -32.14 3.18 19.20
N VAL A 287 -31.36 2.28 18.59
CA VAL A 287 -30.01 1.90 19.03
C VAL A 287 -28.95 2.12 17.94
N GLU A 288 -27.70 2.22 18.36
CA GLU A 288 -26.51 2.25 17.49
C GLU A 288 -25.63 1.02 17.76
N ARG A 289 -26.29 -0.14 17.90
CA ARG A 289 -25.67 -1.43 18.17
C ARG A 289 -26.51 -2.56 17.60
N ILE A 290 -25.91 -3.74 17.49
CA ILE A 290 -26.61 -4.99 17.21
C ILE A 290 -26.19 -6.07 18.21
N ILE A 291 -27.16 -6.83 18.69
CA ILE A 291 -26.91 -7.95 19.60
C ILE A 291 -26.82 -9.22 18.76
N ILE A 292 -25.68 -9.92 18.85
CA ILE A 292 -25.38 -11.14 18.07
C ILE A 292 -24.89 -12.25 19.00
N SER A 293 -24.77 -13.47 18.50
CA SER A 293 -24.24 -14.59 19.28
C SER A 293 -22.78 -14.35 19.71
N LYS A 294 -22.39 -14.86 20.89
CA LYS A 294 -20.99 -14.80 21.36
C LYS A 294 -20.02 -15.47 20.39
N SER A 295 -20.44 -16.53 19.71
CA SER A 295 -19.59 -17.20 18.72
C SER A 295 -19.30 -16.29 17.53
N ALA A 296 -20.30 -15.56 17.02
CA ALA A 296 -20.09 -14.62 15.93
C ALA A 296 -19.29 -13.39 16.37
N ALA A 297 -19.53 -12.89 17.58
CA ALA A 297 -18.81 -11.74 18.13
C ALA A 297 -17.29 -11.99 18.27
N LYS A 298 -16.87 -13.23 18.59
CA LYS A 298 -15.45 -13.63 18.62
C LYS A 298 -14.75 -13.54 17.26
N GLU A 299 -15.51 -13.56 16.18
CA GLU A 299 -14.96 -13.44 14.83
C GLU A 299 -14.77 -11.98 14.39
N LEU A 300 -15.28 -11.01 15.15
CA LEU A 300 -15.16 -9.59 14.86
C LEU A 300 -13.92 -8.97 15.52
N VAL A 301 -13.44 -7.88 14.94
CA VAL A 301 -12.30 -7.10 15.45
C VAL A 301 -12.75 -5.67 15.70
N ILE A 302 -12.41 -5.10 16.87
CA ILE A 302 -12.68 -3.68 17.16
C ILE A 302 -11.89 -2.82 16.18
N GLY A 303 -12.51 -1.78 15.64
CA GLY A 303 -11.97 -0.97 14.55
C GLY A 303 -12.29 -1.51 13.16
N GLY A 304 -12.74 -2.78 13.04
CA GLY A 304 -13.14 -3.37 11.77
C GLY A 304 -14.43 -2.79 11.22
N THR A 305 -14.68 -2.99 9.93
CA THR A 305 -15.85 -2.45 9.21
C THR A 305 -16.95 -3.49 9.06
N VAL A 306 -18.19 -3.06 9.33
CA VAL A 306 -19.40 -3.88 9.12
C VAL A 306 -20.51 -3.08 8.44
N SER A 307 -21.41 -3.80 7.79
CA SER A 307 -22.71 -3.28 7.37
C SER A 307 -23.83 -3.99 8.11
N ILE A 308 -24.94 -3.28 8.32
CA ILE A 308 -26.12 -3.77 9.02
C ILE A 308 -27.35 -3.50 8.16
N GLY A 309 -28.20 -4.51 8.00
CA GLY A 309 -29.41 -4.41 7.19
C GLY A 309 -30.21 -5.70 7.11
N ASN A 310 -31.27 -5.71 6.32
CA ASN A 310 -32.10 -6.90 6.07
C ASN A 310 -32.10 -7.21 4.58
N ALA A 311 -32.29 -8.48 4.22
CA ALA A 311 -32.53 -8.84 2.83
C ALA A 311 -33.76 -8.08 2.27
N SER A 312 -33.60 -7.49 1.09
CA SER A 312 -34.66 -6.79 0.35
C SER A 312 -35.26 -7.64 -0.79
N SER A 313 -34.71 -8.82 -1.01
CA SER A 313 -35.11 -9.78 -2.04
C SER A 313 -34.93 -11.21 -1.50
N LEU A 314 -35.45 -12.18 -2.25
CA LEU A 314 -35.25 -13.60 -1.99
C LEU A 314 -34.41 -14.23 -3.10
N THR A 315 -33.69 -15.30 -2.77
CA THR A 315 -33.05 -16.19 -3.73
C THR A 315 -34.11 -16.94 -4.55
N SER A 316 -33.70 -17.66 -5.60
CA SER A 316 -34.57 -18.58 -6.36
C SER A 316 -35.25 -19.63 -5.48
N ASP A 317 -34.63 -19.98 -4.36
CA ASP A 317 -35.11 -20.96 -3.39
C ASP A 317 -36.01 -20.34 -2.30
N SER A 318 -36.47 -19.10 -2.50
CA SER A 318 -37.32 -18.37 -1.55
C SER A 318 -36.69 -18.17 -0.16
N LYS A 319 -35.36 -18.02 -0.10
CA LYS A 319 -34.62 -17.67 1.12
C LYS A 319 -34.23 -16.20 1.10
N PRO A 320 -34.05 -15.53 2.25
CA PRO A 320 -33.49 -14.18 2.28
C PRO A 320 -32.18 -14.13 1.48
N GLU A 321 -32.09 -13.20 0.54
CA GLU A 321 -30.87 -12.97 -0.24
C GLU A 321 -29.89 -12.14 0.61
N THR A 322 -28.75 -12.73 0.96
CA THR A 322 -27.77 -12.19 1.92
C THR A 322 -26.41 -11.85 1.29
N ASP A 323 -26.34 -11.69 -0.04
CA ASP A 323 -25.14 -11.10 -0.64
C ASP A 323 -24.85 -9.71 -0.04
N ARG A 324 -23.61 -9.50 0.40
CA ARG A 324 -23.15 -8.28 1.07
C ARG A 324 -23.26 -7.05 0.19
N GLY A 325 -23.17 -7.21 -1.13
CA GLY A 325 -23.29 -6.15 -2.12
C GLY A 325 -24.70 -5.58 -2.24
N ASN A 326 -25.71 -6.28 -1.72
CA ASN A 326 -27.09 -5.82 -1.83
C ASN A 326 -27.38 -4.64 -0.93
N THR A 327 -28.06 -3.64 -1.47
CA THR A 327 -28.38 -2.40 -0.77
C THR A 327 -29.17 -2.62 0.52
N GLY A 328 -30.07 -3.60 0.56
CA GLY A 328 -30.84 -3.95 1.76
C GLY A 328 -29.96 -4.33 2.96
N LEU A 329 -28.84 -5.02 2.72
CA LEU A 329 -27.89 -5.46 3.75
C LEU A 329 -27.02 -4.31 4.29
N ASN A 330 -27.13 -3.13 3.67
CA ASN A 330 -26.41 -1.92 4.02
C ASN A 330 -27.34 -0.79 4.49
N ALA A 331 -28.66 -1.04 4.52
CA ALA A 331 -29.66 0.02 4.64
C ALA A 331 -29.78 0.64 6.05
N LYS A 332 -29.33 -0.06 7.10
CA LYS A 332 -29.42 0.44 8.49
C LYS A 332 -28.12 1.10 8.94
N ALA A 333 -26.99 0.50 8.55
CA ALA A 333 -25.67 1.09 8.67
C ALA A 333 -24.80 0.53 7.53
N ASN A 334 -24.06 1.39 6.84
CA ASN A 334 -23.30 1.00 5.65
C ASN A 334 -21.80 1.24 5.89
N ARG A 335 -21.02 0.16 5.95
CA ARG A 335 -19.56 0.20 6.13
C ARG A 335 -19.14 1.10 7.30
N VAL A 336 -19.76 0.85 8.45
CA VAL A 336 -19.51 1.54 9.72
C VAL A 336 -18.46 0.81 10.55
N ARG A 337 -17.73 1.56 11.38
CA ARG A 337 -16.65 1.03 12.22
C ARG A 337 -17.20 0.42 13.50
N ILE A 338 -16.71 -0.76 13.88
CA ILE A 338 -16.96 -1.33 15.22
C ILE A 338 -16.17 -0.52 16.26
N THR A 339 -16.87 0.04 17.25
CA THR A 339 -16.25 0.85 18.31
C THR A 339 -16.06 0.09 19.61
N LYS A 340 -16.94 -0.88 19.88
CA LYS A 340 -16.92 -1.67 21.13
C LYS A 340 -17.67 -2.98 20.95
N ILE A 341 -17.18 -4.03 21.62
CA ILE A 341 -17.87 -5.31 21.77
C ILE A 341 -17.90 -5.63 23.26
N GLU A 342 -19.08 -5.93 23.82
CA GLU A 342 -19.21 -6.35 25.23
C GLU A 342 -20.25 -7.43 25.42
N ASP A 343 -20.19 -8.12 26.56
CA ASP A 343 -21.20 -9.11 26.94
C ASP A 343 -22.58 -8.45 27.08
N TYR A 344 -23.61 -9.11 26.53
CA TYR A 344 -25.01 -8.70 26.69
C TYR A 344 -25.75 -9.65 27.65
N ASP A 345 -25.64 -10.95 27.39
CA ASP A 345 -26.15 -12.03 28.25
C ASP A 345 -25.22 -13.25 28.16
N ASP A 346 -25.65 -14.43 28.64
CA ASP A 346 -24.85 -15.65 28.61
C ASP A 346 -24.51 -16.15 27.20
N ASN A 347 -25.33 -15.82 26.20
CA ASN A 347 -25.27 -16.35 24.84
C ASN A 347 -24.95 -15.29 23.77
N SER A 348 -25.10 -14.00 24.10
CA SER A 348 -25.02 -12.89 23.17
C SER A 348 -24.03 -11.80 23.60
N SER A 349 -23.53 -11.07 22.62
CA SER A 349 -22.71 -9.88 22.78
C SER A 349 -23.35 -8.69 22.07
N ALA A 350 -23.17 -7.50 22.64
CA ALA A 350 -23.53 -6.23 22.02
C ALA A 350 -22.35 -5.71 21.19
N VAL A 351 -22.59 -5.43 19.90
CA VAL A 351 -21.61 -4.84 18.98
C VAL A 351 -22.04 -3.41 18.68
N TYR A 352 -21.27 -2.45 19.18
CA TYR A 352 -21.48 -1.02 18.96
C TYR A 352 -20.74 -0.57 17.71
N VAL A 353 -21.38 0.30 16.93
CA VAL A 353 -20.84 0.84 15.69
C VAL A 353 -20.82 2.36 15.72
N ASP A 354 -19.95 2.96 14.91
CA ASP A 354 -19.97 4.40 14.62
C ASP A 354 -20.78 4.66 13.35
N ASN A 355 -22.07 4.96 13.52
CA ASN A 355 -23.00 5.32 12.45
C ASN A 355 -23.29 6.83 12.48
N GLY A 356 -22.36 7.64 13.00
CA GLY A 356 -22.52 9.09 13.11
C GLY A 356 -23.70 9.51 14.01
N GLY A 357 -24.07 8.67 14.99
CA GLY A 357 -25.22 8.91 15.87
C GLY A 357 -26.57 8.56 15.24
N GLN A 358 -26.60 8.05 14.01
CA GLN A 358 -27.83 7.58 13.39
C GLN A 358 -28.24 6.24 13.99
N LYS A 359 -29.36 6.23 14.69
CA LYS A 359 -29.92 5.05 15.33
C LYS A 359 -30.82 4.27 14.37
N PHE A 360 -30.90 2.96 14.58
CA PHE A 360 -31.70 2.05 13.77
C PHE A 360 -32.47 1.03 14.64
N SER A 361 -33.43 0.35 14.01
CA SER A 361 -34.10 -0.82 14.57
C SER A 361 -33.38 -2.09 14.11
N THR A 362 -33.26 -3.12 14.95
CA THR A 362 -32.77 -4.46 14.57
C THR A 362 -33.92 -5.45 14.33
N ALA A 363 -35.15 -4.95 14.17
CA ALA A 363 -36.30 -5.79 13.84
C ALA A 363 -36.16 -6.49 12.47
N SER A 364 -36.70 -7.69 12.40
CA SER A 364 -36.82 -8.44 11.14
C SER A 364 -37.81 -7.76 10.19
N THR A 365 -37.57 -7.86 8.89
CA THR A 365 -38.51 -7.44 7.84
C THR A 365 -39.16 -8.66 7.20
N THR A 366 -40.09 -8.45 6.27
CA THR A 366 -40.72 -9.53 5.50
C THR A 366 -40.64 -9.21 4.02
N VAL A 367 -40.22 -10.18 3.21
CA VAL A 367 -40.24 -10.12 1.74
C VAL A 367 -41.05 -11.31 1.24
N SER A 368 -42.15 -11.04 0.53
CA SER A 368 -43.03 -12.10 0.00
C SER A 368 -43.46 -13.15 1.03
N GLY A 369 -43.73 -12.73 2.27
CA GLY A 369 -44.13 -13.61 3.37
C GLY A 369 -42.99 -14.35 4.08
N VAL A 370 -41.74 -14.18 3.63
CA VAL A 370 -40.54 -14.75 4.27
C VAL A 370 -39.92 -13.72 5.22
N THR A 371 -39.66 -14.14 6.46
CA THR A 371 -38.99 -13.32 7.47
C THR A 371 -37.51 -13.15 7.13
N CYS A 372 -37.07 -11.90 7.03
CA CYS A 372 -35.69 -11.50 6.77
C CYS A 372 -35.09 -10.87 8.04
N PRO A 373 -34.22 -11.58 8.77
CA PRO A 373 -33.60 -11.02 9.97
C PRO A 373 -32.68 -9.83 9.64
N THR A 374 -32.42 -8.98 10.63
CA THR A 374 -31.34 -8.00 10.51
C THR A 374 -30.02 -8.71 10.64
N MET A 375 -29.16 -8.54 9.65
CA MET A 375 -27.85 -9.14 9.54
C MET A 375 -26.78 -8.11 9.87
N LEU A 376 -25.73 -8.55 10.55
CA LEU A 376 -24.42 -7.91 10.53
C LEU A 376 -23.54 -8.66 9.53
N SER A 377 -22.88 -7.90 8.64
CA SER A 377 -21.99 -8.40 7.61
C SER A 377 -20.63 -7.73 7.76
N THR A 378 -19.56 -8.51 7.89
CA THR A 378 -18.20 -7.98 7.75
C THR A 378 -17.98 -7.40 6.36
N MET A 379 -17.22 -6.32 6.29
CA MET A 379 -16.93 -5.56 5.08
C MET A 379 -15.44 -5.23 5.03
N PRO A 380 -14.90 -4.88 3.84
CA PRO A 380 -13.54 -4.36 3.75
C PRO A 380 -13.36 -3.15 4.68
N TRP A 381 -12.15 -2.98 5.20
CA TRP A 381 -11.86 -1.97 6.21
C TRP A 381 -11.97 -0.54 5.66
N ASN A 382 -12.44 0.36 6.53
CA ASN A 382 -12.32 1.80 6.30
C ASN A 382 -10.84 2.18 6.39
N THR A 383 -10.47 3.25 5.71
CA THR A 383 -9.10 3.74 5.72
C THR A 383 -8.69 4.21 7.10
N GLY A 384 -7.40 4.09 7.43
CA GLY A 384 -6.85 4.50 8.72
C GLY A 384 -7.00 3.47 9.83
N GLY A 385 -7.35 2.22 9.48
CA GLY A 385 -7.34 1.11 10.43
C GLY A 385 -5.96 0.90 11.06
N CYS A 386 -4.88 1.22 10.34
CA CYS A 386 -3.50 1.07 10.81
C CYS A 386 -2.89 2.35 11.41
N ASP A 387 -3.66 3.42 11.63
CA ASP A 387 -3.11 4.73 12.02
C ASP A 387 -2.42 4.74 13.39
N ASP A 388 -2.82 3.82 14.27
CA ASP A 388 -2.32 3.64 15.63
C ASP A 388 -1.22 2.57 15.74
N VAL A 389 -0.84 1.90 14.63
CA VAL A 389 0.20 0.87 14.65
C VAL A 389 1.53 1.51 15.02
N LEU A 390 2.19 0.98 16.05
CA LEU A 390 3.33 1.65 16.66
C LEU A 390 4.60 1.62 15.80
N GLY A 391 4.72 0.71 14.83
CA GLY A 391 5.90 0.53 13.96
C GLY A 391 5.64 0.90 12.50
N SER A 392 6.68 0.86 11.66
CA SER A 392 6.55 1.12 10.22
C SER A 392 5.80 0.01 9.48
N CYS A 393 5.77 -1.19 10.05
CA CYS A 393 5.12 -2.37 9.53
C CYS A 393 4.26 -3.04 10.62
N GLY A 394 3.07 -3.51 10.29
CA GLY A 394 2.23 -4.31 11.18
C GLY A 394 0.72 -4.08 11.05
N SER A 395 -0.06 -4.73 11.90
CA SER A 395 -1.53 -4.72 11.90
C SER A 395 -2.06 -4.25 13.25
N PRO A 396 -3.31 -3.78 13.35
CA PRO A 396 -3.85 -3.19 14.57
C PRO A 396 -3.69 -4.06 15.83
N THR A 397 -4.07 -5.33 15.75
CA THR A 397 -4.08 -6.27 16.88
C THR A 397 -3.44 -7.61 16.55
N SER A 398 -3.59 -8.13 15.33
CA SER A 398 -2.98 -9.39 14.90
C SER A 398 -2.47 -9.32 13.47
N ASN A 399 -1.20 -9.65 13.30
CA ASN A 399 -0.55 -9.69 11.99
C ASN A 399 -0.94 -10.92 11.15
N THR A 400 -1.51 -11.96 11.75
CA THR A 400 -1.71 -13.26 11.10
C THR A 400 -3.16 -13.74 11.14
N SER A 401 -4.09 -12.94 11.67
CA SER A 401 -5.51 -13.33 11.79
C SER A 401 -6.23 -13.48 10.45
N GLY A 402 -5.72 -12.82 9.41
CA GLY A 402 -6.42 -12.66 8.13
C GLY A 402 -7.60 -11.67 8.19
N LYS A 403 -7.79 -10.98 9.32
CA LYS A 403 -8.98 -10.14 9.55
C LYS A 403 -8.72 -8.65 9.46
N GLU A 404 -7.46 -8.26 9.35
CA GLU A 404 -7.00 -6.90 9.60
C GLU A 404 -6.09 -6.43 8.48
N PRO A 405 -6.15 -5.15 8.07
CA PRO A 405 -5.16 -4.57 7.18
C PRO A 405 -3.78 -4.55 7.84
N TYR A 406 -2.76 -4.19 7.07
CA TYR A 406 -1.45 -3.88 7.63
C TYR A 406 -0.89 -2.59 7.05
N ILE A 407 -0.04 -1.93 7.81
CA ILE A 407 0.87 -0.91 7.31
C ILE A 407 2.17 -1.57 6.85
N LEU A 408 2.72 -1.14 5.73
CA LEU A 408 4.01 -1.57 5.21
C LEU A 408 4.81 -0.32 4.85
N PHE A 409 5.87 -0.06 5.63
CA PHE A 409 6.71 1.14 5.53
C PHE A 409 5.91 2.44 5.33
N GLY A 410 4.81 2.60 6.08
CA GLY A 410 4.01 3.83 6.07
C GLY A 410 2.70 3.76 5.29
N VAL A 411 2.56 2.84 4.32
CA VAL A 411 1.36 2.70 3.47
C VAL A 411 0.44 1.63 4.03
N GLU A 412 -0.85 1.93 4.19
CA GLU A 412 -1.88 0.96 4.58
C GLU A 412 -2.27 0.11 3.38
N MET A 413 -2.23 -1.22 3.53
CA MET A 413 -2.41 -2.20 2.47
C MET A 413 -3.36 -3.33 2.88
N SER A 414 -3.86 -4.07 1.89
CA SER A 414 -4.67 -5.27 2.08
C SER A 414 -5.89 -5.06 2.99
N SER A 415 -6.62 -3.96 2.78
CA SER A 415 -7.86 -3.62 3.52
C SER A 415 -9.07 -4.48 3.16
N GLY A 416 -8.87 -5.61 2.46
CA GLY A 416 -9.93 -6.52 2.04
C GLY A 416 -10.57 -6.17 0.71
N PHE A 417 -9.81 -5.56 -0.20
CA PHE A 417 -10.23 -5.24 -1.56
C PHE A 417 -9.25 -5.82 -2.58
N TRP A 418 -9.78 -6.24 -3.72
CA TRP A 418 -9.03 -6.31 -4.98
C TRP A 418 -8.60 -4.91 -5.41
N GLU A 419 -7.34 -4.78 -5.84
CA GLU A 419 -6.74 -3.49 -6.20
C GLU A 419 -6.41 -3.45 -7.71
N PRO A 420 -7.21 -2.74 -8.55
CA PRO A 420 -7.00 -2.66 -9.97
C PRO A 420 -5.73 -1.87 -10.30
N LYS A 421 -4.89 -2.39 -11.20
CA LYS A 421 -3.72 -1.66 -11.69
C LYS A 421 -4.11 -0.68 -12.79
N GLY A 422 -3.88 0.61 -12.53
CA GLY A 422 -4.33 1.70 -13.39
C GLY A 422 -3.60 1.82 -14.72
N ASN A 423 -2.49 1.11 -14.91
CA ASN A 423 -1.62 1.25 -16.07
C ASN A 423 -1.24 -0.06 -16.76
N THR A 424 -1.81 -1.18 -16.32
CA THR A 424 -1.56 -2.50 -16.89
C THR A 424 -2.87 -3.23 -17.13
N VAL A 425 -3.00 -3.84 -18.30
CA VAL A 425 -4.15 -4.68 -18.68
C VAL A 425 -3.64 -6.00 -19.24
N MET A 426 -4.47 -7.03 -19.16
CA MET A 426 -4.24 -8.30 -19.82
C MET A 426 -5.02 -8.34 -21.12
N LYS A 427 -4.36 -8.59 -22.24
CA LYS A 427 -5.00 -8.74 -23.56
C LYS A 427 -5.04 -10.21 -23.95
N ILE A 428 -6.20 -10.69 -24.35
CA ILE A 428 -6.42 -12.03 -24.87
C ILE A 428 -6.55 -11.91 -26.39
N GLU A 429 -5.65 -12.58 -27.12
CA GLU A 429 -5.68 -12.68 -28.57
C GLU A 429 -5.34 -14.12 -28.97
N ASN A 430 -6.20 -14.76 -29.77
CA ASN A 430 -6.02 -16.15 -30.21
C ASN A 430 -5.78 -17.10 -29.03
N HIS A 431 -6.61 -17.00 -27.99
CA HIS A 431 -6.51 -17.82 -26.76
C HIS A 431 -5.22 -17.63 -25.95
N VAL A 432 -4.44 -16.57 -26.20
CA VAL A 432 -3.22 -16.25 -25.45
C VAL A 432 -3.43 -14.94 -24.69
N MET A 433 -3.23 -14.99 -23.38
CA MET A 433 -3.25 -13.81 -22.51
C MET A 433 -1.85 -13.22 -22.34
N ARG A 434 -1.71 -11.92 -22.61
CA ARG A 434 -0.44 -11.17 -22.51
C ARG A 434 -0.63 -9.85 -21.75
N PRO A 435 0.30 -9.47 -20.86
CA PRO A 435 0.26 -8.16 -20.22
C PRO A 435 0.64 -7.04 -21.19
N TYR A 436 -0.03 -5.90 -21.05
CA TYR A 436 0.28 -4.64 -21.73
C TYR A 436 0.38 -3.52 -20.70
N ILE A 437 1.44 -2.71 -20.78
CA ILE A 437 1.65 -1.56 -19.89
C ILE A 437 1.63 -0.24 -20.66
N CYS A 438 1.07 0.80 -20.05
CA CYS A 438 1.25 2.18 -20.49
C CYS A 438 1.98 2.97 -19.38
N TYR A 439 3.09 3.63 -19.70
CA TYR A 439 3.90 4.36 -18.71
C TYR A 439 3.42 5.80 -18.47
N ASP A 440 2.66 6.36 -19.40
CA ASP A 440 2.13 7.72 -19.30
C ASP A 440 0.61 7.69 -19.11
N CYS A 441 0.16 7.93 -17.89
CA CYS A 441 -1.25 7.92 -17.53
C CYS A 441 -2.11 8.93 -18.30
N THR A 442 -1.49 9.95 -18.92
CA THR A 442 -2.21 10.90 -19.79
C THR A 442 -2.65 10.25 -21.11
N LYS A 443 -2.00 9.15 -21.50
CA LYS A 443 -2.31 8.36 -22.72
C LYS A 443 -3.30 7.24 -22.48
N ILE A 444 -3.57 6.91 -21.22
CA ILE A 444 -4.52 5.85 -20.85
C ILE A 444 -5.95 6.28 -21.21
N THR A 445 -6.75 5.34 -21.69
CA THR A 445 -8.18 5.55 -21.90
C THR A 445 -8.97 4.43 -21.22
N THR A 446 -10.27 4.62 -21.05
CA THR A 446 -11.15 3.57 -20.53
C THR A 446 -11.22 2.35 -21.46
N ALA A 447 -10.77 2.44 -22.71
CA ALA A 447 -10.71 1.32 -23.65
C ALA A 447 -9.51 0.38 -23.43
N GLY A 448 -8.61 0.69 -22.50
CA GLY A 448 -7.40 -0.10 -22.25
C GLY A 448 -6.38 -0.02 -23.40
N ALA A 449 -5.72 -1.13 -23.70
CA ALA A 449 -4.64 -1.26 -24.67
C ALA A 449 -5.12 -1.29 -26.12
N THR A 450 -5.44 -0.10 -26.66
CA THR A 450 -5.89 0.10 -28.04
C THR A 450 -5.00 1.03 -28.88
N THR A 451 -3.98 1.65 -28.27
CA THR A 451 -3.03 2.57 -28.93
C THR A 451 -1.60 2.04 -28.88
N GLU A 452 -0.71 2.66 -29.65
CA GLU A 452 0.73 2.34 -29.65
C GLU A 452 1.46 2.74 -28.37
N ASP A 453 0.85 3.57 -27.51
CA ASP A 453 1.39 3.92 -26.19
C ASP A 453 1.44 2.71 -25.24
N TRP A 454 0.65 1.66 -25.55
CA TRP A 454 0.63 0.41 -24.78
C TRP A 454 1.66 -0.58 -25.32
N ILE A 455 2.51 -1.05 -24.42
CA ILE A 455 3.64 -1.90 -24.74
C ILE A 455 3.30 -3.32 -24.32
N ALA A 456 3.32 -4.24 -25.29
CA ALA A 456 3.15 -5.66 -25.06
C ALA A 456 4.39 -6.24 -24.37
N LEU A 457 4.20 -7.04 -23.32
CA LEU A 457 5.30 -7.71 -22.65
C LEU A 457 5.70 -9.01 -23.37
N GLY A 458 6.99 -9.35 -23.27
CA GLY A 458 7.59 -10.50 -23.96
C GLY A 458 7.16 -11.89 -23.44
N TYR A 459 6.37 -11.95 -22.37
CA TYR A 459 5.90 -13.20 -21.77
C TYR A 459 4.36 -13.27 -21.75
N VAL A 460 3.82 -14.47 -21.51
CA VAL A 460 2.38 -14.76 -21.51
C VAL A 460 1.94 -15.27 -20.13
N ILE A 461 0.66 -15.09 -19.82
CA ILE A 461 0.05 -15.58 -18.58
C ILE A 461 -0.40 -17.05 -18.78
N PRO A 462 -0.24 -17.93 -17.77
CA PRO A 462 -0.71 -19.30 -17.86
C PRO A 462 -2.25 -19.37 -17.96
N ASP A 463 -2.74 -20.31 -18.78
CA ASP A 463 -4.17 -20.62 -18.86
C ASP A 463 -4.59 -21.53 -17.69
N ASN A 464 -5.26 -20.94 -16.70
CA ASN A 464 -5.69 -21.62 -15.50
C ASN A 464 -7.10 -22.23 -15.60
N LYS A 465 -7.73 -22.23 -16.79
CA LYS A 465 -8.99 -22.95 -17.05
C LYS A 465 -10.15 -22.57 -16.12
N GLY A 466 -10.27 -21.29 -15.76
CA GLY A 466 -11.31 -20.82 -14.85
C GLY A 466 -11.12 -21.31 -13.41
N SER A 467 -9.87 -21.38 -12.94
CA SER A 467 -9.56 -21.83 -11.59
C SER A 467 -8.38 -21.08 -10.97
N TRP A 468 -8.35 -21.04 -9.64
CA TRP A 468 -7.23 -20.52 -8.88
C TRP A 468 -6.06 -21.51 -8.87
N LYS A 469 -4.86 -21.02 -9.17
CA LYS A 469 -3.59 -21.77 -9.11
C LYS A 469 -2.53 -20.95 -8.40
N TYR A 470 -1.62 -21.59 -7.68
CA TYR A 470 -0.59 -20.87 -6.91
C TYR A 470 0.65 -20.60 -7.74
N ILE A 471 1.18 -19.38 -7.62
CA ILE A 471 2.25 -18.86 -8.46
C ILE A 471 3.59 -19.46 -8.05
N SER A 472 4.28 -20.11 -9.00
CA SER A 472 5.65 -20.61 -8.82
C SER A 472 6.70 -19.67 -9.43
N LYS A 473 6.32 -18.88 -10.44
CA LYS A 473 7.26 -17.99 -11.15
C LYS A 473 6.58 -16.77 -11.75
N LEU A 474 7.28 -15.64 -11.69
CA LEU A 474 6.90 -14.39 -12.34
C LEU A 474 7.73 -14.13 -13.60
N GLY A 475 7.11 -13.53 -14.60
CA GLY A 475 7.79 -13.02 -15.79
C GLY A 475 8.74 -11.87 -15.45
N TYR A 476 9.74 -11.68 -16.31
CA TYR A 476 10.71 -10.60 -16.23
C TYR A 476 11.06 -10.11 -17.64
N SER A 477 11.16 -8.79 -17.79
CA SER A 477 11.68 -8.10 -18.97
C SER A 477 12.70 -7.08 -18.49
N ALA A 478 13.90 -7.07 -19.08
CA ALA A 478 14.90 -6.04 -18.77
C ALA A 478 14.43 -4.63 -19.17
N ASP A 479 13.53 -4.55 -20.15
CA ASP A 479 12.97 -3.31 -20.64
C ASP A 479 11.80 -2.81 -19.79
N ASP A 480 11.17 -3.69 -19.01
CA ASP A 480 9.98 -3.41 -18.18
C ASP A 480 10.10 -4.13 -16.82
N PRO A 481 11.15 -3.86 -16.04
CA PRO A 481 11.55 -4.71 -14.91
C PRO A 481 10.61 -4.63 -13.70
N GLU A 482 9.65 -3.71 -13.70
CA GLU A 482 8.67 -3.54 -12.62
C GLU A 482 7.31 -4.18 -12.90
N VAL A 483 7.15 -4.72 -14.10
CA VAL A 483 5.91 -5.41 -14.49
C VAL A 483 6.16 -6.90 -14.37
N ARG A 484 5.64 -7.50 -13.29
CA ARG A 484 5.92 -8.89 -12.94
C ARG A 484 4.63 -9.64 -12.64
N TYR A 485 4.21 -10.47 -13.60
CA TYR A 485 2.99 -11.27 -13.51
C TYR A 485 3.30 -12.77 -13.68
N PRO A 486 2.40 -13.66 -13.25
CA PRO A 486 2.63 -15.11 -13.29
C PRO A 486 2.94 -15.63 -14.69
N VAL A 487 3.94 -16.50 -14.80
CA VAL A 487 4.27 -17.27 -16.00
C VAL A 487 4.21 -18.78 -15.74
N GLU A 488 4.27 -19.20 -14.48
CA GLU A 488 4.10 -20.59 -14.05
C GLU A 488 3.34 -20.63 -12.72
N VAL A 489 2.48 -21.65 -12.55
CA VAL A 489 1.54 -21.79 -11.42
C VAL A 489 1.56 -23.19 -10.80
N ASN A 490 2.76 -23.70 -10.53
CA ASN A 490 2.98 -25.05 -9.99
C ASN A 490 3.06 -25.11 -8.45
N ALA A 491 2.77 -24.00 -7.76
CA ALA A 491 3.00 -23.86 -6.33
C ALA A 491 1.82 -24.32 -5.45
N SER A 492 1.88 -24.04 -4.14
CA SER A 492 0.81 -24.23 -3.15
C SER A 492 0.66 -22.98 -2.27
N SER A 493 -0.30 -23.01 -1.33
CA SER A 493 -0.51 -21.97 -0.31
C SER A 493 0.63 -21.81 0.70
N SER A 494 1.67 -22.64 0.64
CA SER A 494 2.77 -22.64 1.61
C SER A 494 4.16 -22.62 0.96
N ASN A 495 4.23 -22.51 -0.36
CA ASN A 495 5.48 -22.58 -1.11
C ASN A 495 5.42 -21.65 -2.35
N GLY A 496 6.55 -21.43 -3.02
CA GLY A 496 6.66 -20.47 -4.12
C GLY A 496 6.31 -19.06 -3.65
N TYR A 497 5.38 -18.39 -4.32
CA TYR A 497 4.87 -17.10 -3.86
C TYR A 497 3.75 -17.21 -2.83
N ALA A 498 3.20 -18.40 -2.59
CA ALA A 498 2.04 -18.66 -1.75
C ALA A 498 0.75 -17.89 -2.13
N ASP A 499 0.77 -17.15 -3.24
CA ASP A 499 -0.33 -16.34 -3.73
C ASP A 499 -0.96 -16.96 -4.98
N GLY A 500 -2.24 -16.67 -5.21
CA GLY A 500 -3.01 -17.24 -6.31
C GLY A 500 -3.00 -16.40 -7.58
N CYS A 501 -3.13 -17.07 -8.72
CA CYS A 501 -3.45 -16.51 -10.02
C CYS A 501 -4.73 -17.15 -10.55
N TYR A 502 -5.65 -16.33 -11.05
CA TYR A 502 -6.85 -16.77 -11.73
C TYR A 502 -6.89 -16.21 -13.15
N THR A 503 -7.18 -17.07 -14.11
CA THR A 503 -7.62 -16.69 -15.46
C THR A 503 -8.90 -17.46 -15.77
N GLU A 504 -9.73 -16.91 -16.66
CA GLU A 504 -10.76 -17.71 -17.31
C GLU A 504 -10.16 -18.84 -18.16
N ASP A 505 -11.02 -19.71 -18.70
CA ASP A 505 -10.62 -20.74 -19.68
C ASP A 505 -10.31 -20.08 -21.02
N LEU A 506 -9.02 -19.87 -21.31
CA LEU A 506 -8.60 -19.09 -22.47
C LEU A 506 -8.97 -19.75 -23.79
N GLU A 507 -9.10 -21.08 -23.84
CA GLU A 507 -9.59 -21.82 -25.01
C GLU A 507 -11.07 -21.53 -25.34
N LYS A 508 -11.85 -21.10 -24.35
CA LYS A 508 -13.26 -20.73 -24.52
C LYS A 508 -13.48 -19.22 -24.52
N ALA A 509 -12.51 -18.45 -24.03
CA ALA A 509 -12.55 -17.00 -24.03
C ALA A 509 -12.43 -16.47 -25.47
N GLY A 510 -13.25 -15.47 -25.79
CA GLY A 510 -13.03 -14.64 -26.97
C GLY A 510 -11.95 -13.59 -26.73
N ASP A 511 -11.44 -13.02 -27.83
CA ASP A 511 -10.48 -11.92 -27.77
C ASP A 511 -11.06 -10.74 -26.97
N GLY A 512 -10.20 -10.10 -26.19
CA GLY A 512 -10.62 -9.01 -25.33
C GLY A 512 -9.56 -8.57 -24.33
N GLN A 513 -9.97 -7.77 -23.36
CA GLN A 513 -9.08 -7.27 -22.33
C GLN A 513 -9.64 -7.52 -20.94
N ARG A 514 -8.75 -7.72 -19.98
CA ARG A 514 -9.03 -7.88 -18.56
C ARG A 514 -8.20 -6.90 -17.76
N GLU A 515 -8.80 -6.41 -16.68
CA GLU A 515 -8.04 -5.62 -15.71
C GLU A 515 -7.17 -6.54 -14.86
N VAL A 516 -6.19 -5.94 -14.18
CA VAL A 516 -5.35 -6.66 -13.24
C VAL A 516 -5.81 -6.31 -11.83
N LEU A 517 -6.41 -7.27 -11.14
CA LEU A 517 -6.82 -7.13 -9.74
C LEU A 517 -5.79 -7.81 -8.83
N GLY A 518 -5.16 -7.03 -7.95
CA GLY A 518 -4.12 -7.50 -7.02
C GLY A 518 -4.55 -7.57 -5.55
N SER A 519 -3.65 -8.07 -4.69
CA SER A 519 -3.76 -8.17 -3.21
C SER A 519 -4.76 -9.20 -2.66
N GLY A 520 -5.94 -9.32 -3.26
CA GLY A 520 -7.04 -10.16 -2.75
C GLY A 520 -7.99 -9.41 -1.81
N TYR A 521 -9.25 -9.88 -1.77
CA TYR A 521 -10.30 -9.35 -0.91
C TYR A 521 -10.52 -10.23 0.33
N LEU A 522 -11.35 -9.77 1.27
CA LEU A 522 -11.58 -10.42 2.57
C LEU A 522 -12.10 -11.87 2.55
N GLY A 523 -12.47 -12.42 1.40
CA GLY A 523 -12.97 -13.79 1.25
C GLY A 523 -12.01 -14.77 0.58
N ASP A 524 -10.82 -14.33 0.18
CA ASP A 524 -9.90 -15.13 -0.64
C ASP A 524 -9.12 -16.19 0.16
N GLY A 525 -8.83 -15.92 1.42
CA GLY A 525 -7.93 -16.71 2.22
C GLY A 525 -6.53 -16.76 1.62
N ALA A 526 -5.97 -17.96 1.54
CA ALA A 526 -4.56 -18.17 1.23
C ALA A 526 -4.10 -17.70 -0.16
N ILE A 527 -5.01 -17.40 -1.10
CA ILE A 527 -4.62 -16.86 -2.42
C ILE A 527 -4.37 -15.35 -2.40
N GLY A 528 -4.87 -14.65 -1.37
CA GLY A 528 -4.87 -13.19 -1.27
C GLY A 528 -3.62 -12.67 -0.57
N GLY A 529 -2.56 -12.41 -1.35
CA GLY A 529 -1.34 -11.76 -0.91
C GLY A 529 -0.77 -10.79 -1.95
N ARG A 530 0.42 -10.24 -1.69
CA ARG A 530 1.01 -9.13 -2.47
C ARG A 530 1.21 -9.42 -3.97
N ARG A 531 1.35 -10.70 -4.36
CA ARG A 531 1.50 -11.17 -5.74
C ARG A 531 0.23 -11.82 -6.29
N GLY A 532 -0.85 -11.89 -5.49
CA GLY A 532 -2.14 -12.40 -5.92
C GLY A 532 -2.66 -11.65 -7.14
N ALA A 533 -3.23 -12.38 -8.11
CA ALA A 533 -3.65 -11.82 -9.37
C ALA A 533 -4.96 -12.47 -9.87
N ARG A 534 -6.05 -11.70 -9.87
CA ARG A 534 -7.30 -12.06 -10.52
C ARG A 534 -7.38 -11.38 -11.89
N LEU A 535 -7.40 -12.18 -12.97
CA LEU A 535 -7.22 -11.70 -14.35
C LEU A 535 -8.40 -12.02 -15.26
N ASP A 536 -9.61 -12.25 -14.72
CA ASP A 536 -10.85 -12.52 -15.46
C ASP A 536 -11.84 -11.35 -15.51
N GLY A 537 -11.61 -10.30 -14.73
CA GLY A 537 -12.46 -9.11 -14.69
C GLY A 537 -12.31 -8.27 -15.95
N GLY A 538 -13.41 -7.98 -16.66
CA GLY A 538 -13.39 -7.00 -17.75
C GLY A 538 -13.06 -5.59 -17.22
N LEU A 539 -12.54 -4.68 -18.06
CA LEU A 539 -12.05 -3.36 -17.61
C LEU A 539 -13.06 -2.48 -16.84
N GLY A 540 -14.35 -2.75 -16.99
CA GLY A 540 -15.45 -2.07 -16.30
C GLY A 540 -16.06 -2.85 -15.14
N SER A 541 -15.50 -4.01 -14.77
CA SER A 541 -16.07 -4.88 -13.74
C SER A 541 -15.88 -4.25 -12.36
N VAL A 542 -16.98 -3.88 -11.70
CA VAL A 542 -16.94 -3.30 -10.36
C VAL A 542 -17.77 -4.17 -9.44
N TRP A 543 -17.17 -4.55 -8.32
CA TRP A 543 -17.82 -5.24 -7.22
C TRP A 543 -17.57 -4.51 -5.89
N TRP A 544 -18.30 -4.91 -4.83
CA TRP A 544 -18.15 -4.27 -3.53
C TRP A 544 -16.78 -4.52 -2.89
N GLY A 545 -16.09 -5.57 -3.34
CA GLY A 545 -14.75 -5.95 -2.93
C GLY A 545 -13.63 -5.41 -3.82
N ASP A 546 -13.88 -4.45 -4.71
CA ASP A 546 -12.84 -3.86 -5.56
C ASP A 546 -12.66 -2.38 -5.22
N ALA A 547 -11.44 -1.92 -4.93
CA ALA A 547 -11.16 -0.51 -4.65
C ALA A 547 -9.79 -0.13 -5.19
N ALA A 548 -9.58 1.15 -5.47
CA ALA A 548 -8.38 1.67 -6.09
C ALA A 548 -7.68 2.68 -5.18
N ARG A 549 -6.36 2.76 -5.33
CA ARG A 549 -5.51 3.76 -4.70
C ARG A 549 -5.07 4.78 -5.75
N LEU A 550 -4.94 6.05 -5.37
CA LEU A 550 -4.40 7.08 -6.26
C LEU A 550 -2.90 6.81 -6.51
N SER A 551 -2.47 6.93 -7.75
CA SER A 551 -1.04 6.96 -8.09
C SER A 551 -0.59 8.39 -8.39
N ALA A 552 0.55 8.78 -7.81
CA ALA A 552 1.31 9.97 -8.23
C ALA A 552 2.41 9.64 -9.25
N CYS A 553 2.63 8.35 -9.52
CA CYS A 553 3.65 7.82 -10.41
C CYS A 553 3.07 7.40 -11.77
N GLY A 554 1.83 7.81 -12.07
CA GLY A 554 1.14 7.43 -13.30
C GLY A 554 1.80 7.96 -14.57
N ARG A 555 2.49 9.10 -14.49
CA ARG A 555 3.19 9.73 -15.62
C ARG A 555 4.69 9.54 -15.50
N CYS A 556 5.18 8.44 -16.05
CA CYS A 556 6.58 8.07 -16.04
C CYS A 556 7.15 7.83 -17.44
N GLY A 557 8.48 7.92 -17.53
CA GLY A 557 9.22 7.40 -18.68
C GLY A 557 9.46 5.90 -18.51
N ARG A 558 9.56 5.18 -19.64
CA ARG A 558 9.91 3.76 -19.64
C ARG A 558 11.36 3.51 -19.22
N ARG A 559 12.27 4.42 -19.57
CA ARG A 559 13.71 4.31 -19.29
C ARG A 559 14.29 5.66 -18.91
N ALA A 560 15.31 5.61 -18.05
CA ALA A 560 16.13 6.77 -17.74
C ALA A 560 16.90 7.23 -18.99
N ALA A 561 17.15 8.53 -19.09
CA ALA A 561 18.13 9.07 -20.02
C ALA A 561 19.53 8.53 -19.68
N ALA A 562 20.36 8.34 -20.71
CA ALA A 562 21.71 7.78 -20.59
C ALA A 562 22.65 8.67 -19.78
#